data_AF-A0A2A6HPS1-F1
#
_entry.id   AF-A0A2A6HPS1-F1
#
_cell.length_a   1.000
_cell.length_b   1.000
_cell.length_c   1.000
_cell.angle_alpha   90.00
_cell.angle_beta   90.00
_cell.angle_gamma   90.00
#
_symmetry.space_group_name_H-M   'P 1'
#
loop_
_entity.id
_entity.type
_entity.pdbx_description
1 polymer ?
#
loop_
_entity_poly.entity_id
_entity_poly.type
_entity_poly.pdbx_seq_one_letter_code
_entity_poly.pdbx_strand_id
1 'polypeptide(L)'
;MLRRLADQFEISSSVHVAANNIERDADWFLLKLQEEMGELTQAWNRLTGRGRAKGRTPEDMQRDLADETADVLGHLLLFARHNDLDLAAAIERKWLFRPAEVAKS
;
A
#
# COMPACT_ATOMS: atom_id res chain seq x y z
N MET A 1 -12.38 9.71 -4.94
CA MET A 1 -11.74 9.16 -3.73
C MET A 1 -10.32 8.65 -4.03
N LEU A 2 -10.16 7.57 -4.81
CA LEU A 2 -8.85 6.92 -5.04
C LEU A 2 -7.77 7.86 -5.60
N ARG A 3 -8.10 8.72 -6.57
CA ARG A 3 -7.16 9.71 -7.12
C ARG A 3 -6.61 10.67 -6.04
N ARG A 4 -7.50 11.22 -5.21
CA ARG A 4 -7.12 12.09 -4.09
C ARG A 4 -6.22 11.37 -3.08
N LEU A 5 -6.52 10.11 -2.78
CA LEU A 5 -5.70 9.31 -1.87
C LEU A 5 -4.31 9.04 -2.48
N ALA A 6 -4.25 8.71 -3.78
CA ALA A 6 -2.99 8.57 -4.50
C ALA A 6 -2.17 9.88 -4.51
N ASP A 7 -2.81 11.04 -4.65
CA ASP A 7 -2.14 12.36 -4.56
C ASP A 7 -1.53 12.58 -3.16
N GLN A 8 -2.22 12.18 -2.08
CA GLN A 8 -1.71 12.30 -0.72
C GLN A 8 -0.52 11.37 -0.47
N PHE A 9 -0.58 10.12 -0.95
CA PHE A 9 0.55 9.20 -0.91
C PHE A 9 1.74 9.74 -1.70
N GLU A 10 1.52 10.33 -2.88
CA GLU A 10 2.60 10.91 -3.69
C GLU A 10 3.33 12.04 -2.96
N ILE A 11 2.59 12.94 -2.31
CA ILE A 11 3.18 14.01 -1.50
C ILE A 11 4.06 13.40 -0.39
N SER A 12 3.55 12.45 0.37
CA SER A 12 4.30 11.81 1.46
C SER A 12 5.53 11.05 0.97
N SER A 13 5.38 10.26 -0.10
CA SER A 13 6.44 9.46 -0.70
C SER A 13 7.58 10.32 -1.27
N SER A 14 7.23 11.43 -1.94
CA SER A 14 8.21 12.37 -2.50
C SER A 14 9.11 13.00 -1.44
N VAL A 15 8.56 13.33 -0.27
CA VAL A 15 9.32 13.88 0.86
C VAL A 15 10.30 12.85 1.41
N HIS A 16 9.86 11.60 1.55
CA HIS A 16 10.70 10.50 2.01
C HIS A 16 11.82 10.20 1.02
N VAL A 17 11.53 10.15 -0.28
CA VAL A 17 12.53 9.85 -1.31
C VAL A 17 13.57 10.96 -1.48
N ALA A 18 13.15 12.23 -1.44
CA ALA A 18 14.08 13.36 -1.51
C ALA A 18 15.09 13.33 -0.35
N ALA A 19 14.68 12.86 0.83
CA ALA A 19 15.57 12.71 1.98
C ALA A 19 16.59 11.57 1.82
N ASN A 20 16.32 10.58 0.97
CA ASN A 20 17.13 9.36 0.82
C ASN A 20 17.84 9.24 -0.54
N ASN A 21 17.72 10.24 -1.43
CA ASN A 21 18.34 10.27 -2.76
C ASN A 21 18.03 9.02 -3.63
N ILE A 22 16.77 8.60 -3.62
CA ILE A 22 16.27 7.44 -4.36
C ILE A 22 15.70 7.90 -5.72
N GLU A 23 16.07 7.23 -6.81
CA GLU A 23 15.42 7.42 -8.11
C GLU A 23 14.14 6.58 -8.18
N ARG A 24 13.01 7.20 -8.52
CA ARG A 24 11.69 6.55 -8.64
C ARG A 24 11.32 6.33 -10.10
N ASP A 25 12.11 5.52 -10.78
CA ASP A 25 11.78 5.07 -12.13
C ASP A 25 10.61 4.06 -12.11
N ALA A 26 10.20 3.59 -13.29
CA ALA A 26 9.07 2.66 -13.42
C ALA A 26 9.32 1.33 -12.68
N ASP A 27 10.56 0.85 -12.70
CA ASP A 27 10.95 -0.39 -12.04
C ASP A 27 10.92 -0.24 -10.52
N TRP A 28 11.32 0.92 -9.99
CA TRP A 28 11.27 1.23 -8.58
C TRP A 28 9.86 1.07 -8.01
N PHE A 29 8.81 1.59 -8.68
CA PHE A 29 7.44 1.47 -8.18
C PHE A 29 6.98 0.01 -8.08
N LEU A 30 7.34 -0.82 -9.05
CA LEU A 30 6.99 -2.24 -9.04
C LEU A 30 7.78 -3.02 -7.97
N LEU A 31 9.09 -2.78 -7.88
CA LEU A 31 9.97 -3.45 -6.92
C LEU A 31 9.62 -3.05 -5.48
N LYS A 32 9.31 -1.77 -5.23
CA LYS A 32 8.89 -1.31 -3.91
C LYS A 32 7.54 -1.90 -3.52
N LEU A 33 6.58 -2.00 -4.44
CA LEU A 33 5.32 -2.72 -4.18
C LEU A 33 5.55 -4.20 -3.81
N GLN A 34 6.52 -4.87 -4.46
CA GLN A 34 6.90 -6.24 -4.09
C GLN A 34 7.54 -6.30 -2.69
N GLU A 35 8.38 -5.32 -2.35
CA GLU A 35 9.00 -5.18 -1.02
C GLU A 35 7.92 -5.07 0.07
N GLU A 36 6.97 -4.13 -0.06
CA GLU A 36 5.87 -3.95 0.91
C GLU A 36 5.02 -5.21 1.06
N MET A 37 4.77 -5.94 -0.04
CA MET A 37 4.05 -7.22 0.01
C MET A 37 4.83 -8.27 0.83
N GLY A 38 6.16 -8.24 0.74
CA GLY A 38 7.05 -9.06 1.55
C GLY A 38 6.99 -8.70 3.04
N GLU A 39 6.95 -7.41 3.37
CA GLU A 39 6.84 -6.92 4.76
C GLU A 39 5.48 -7.27 5.36
N LEU A 40 4.39 -7.05 4.62
CA LEU A 40 3.04 -7.50 4.98
C LEU A 40 2.98 -9.00 5.25
N THR A 41 3.61 -9.80 4.38
CA THR A 41 3.68 -11.26 4.55
C THR A 41 4.43 -11.64 5.83
N GLN A 42 5.51 -10.94 6.17
CA GLN A 42 6.26 -11.15 7.40
C GLN A 42 5.45 -10.76 8.64
N ALA A 43 4.74 -9.63 8.61
CA ALA A 43 3.85 -9.20 9.68
C ALA A 43 2.72 -10.23 9.92
N TRP A 44 2.09 -10.71 8.84
CA TRP A 44 1.07 -11.76 8.92
C TRP A 44 1.61 -13.07 9.50
N ASN A 45 2.78 -13.52 9.06
CA ASN A 45 3.41 -14.73 9.60
C ASN A 45 3.71 -14.58 11.10
N ARG A 46 4.17 -13.40 11.54
CA ARG A 46 4.41 -13.13 12.96
C ARG A 46 3.11 -13.18 13.77
N LEU A 47 2.08 -12.47 13.32
CA LEU A 47 0.79 -12.42 14.01
C LEU A 47 0.14 -13.81 14.14
N THR A 48 0.28 -14.64 13.10
CA THR A 48 -0.30 -16.00 13.04
C THR A 48 0.60 -17.08 13.66
N GLY A 49 1.68 -16.71 14.35
CA GLY A 49 2.56 -17.66 15.06
C GLY A 49 3.50 -18.48 14.17
N ARG A 50 3.60 -18.15 12.88
CA ARG A 50 4.51 -18.79 11.91
C ARG A 50 5.86 -18.07 11.78
N GLY A 51 6.01 -16.92 12.43
CA GLY A 51 7.23 -16.11 12.46
C GLY A 51 7.67 -15.77 13.88
N ARG A 52 8.93 -15.36 14.05
CA ARG A 52 9.45 -14.94 15.36
C ARG A 52 8.82 -13.60 15.79
N ALA A 53 8.27 -13.56 17.00
CA ALA A 53 7.72 -12.35 17.62
C ALA A 53 8.76 -11.24 17.83
N LYS A 54 10.05 -11.59 17.98
CA LYS A 54 11.16 -10.65 18.22
C LYS A 54 10.85 -9.62 19.33
N GLY A 55 10.19 -10.07 20.41
CA GLY A 55 9.87 -9.22 21.57
C GLY A 55 8.64 -8.31 21.41
N ARG A 56 7.91 -8.38 20.29
CA ARG A 56 6.66 -7.61 20.09
C ARG A 56 5.51 -8.18 20.90
N THR A 57 4.62 -7.32 21.40
CA THR A 57 3.34 -7.75 21.98
C THR A 57 2.31 -8.08 20.89
N PRO A 58 1.20 -8.74 21.22
CA PRO A 58 0.11 -8.94 20.27
C PRO A 58 -0.41 -7.63 19.65
N GLU A 59 -0.49 -6.56 20.43
CA GLU A 59 -0.92 -5.24 19.98
C GLU A 59 0.07 -4.63 19.00
N ASP A 60 1.37 -4.78 19.25
CA ASP A 60 2.41 -4.35 18.32
C ASP A 60 2.31 -5.11 16.99
N MET A 61 2.06 -6.42 17.02
CA MET A 61 1.92 -7.22 15.80
C MET A 61 0.67 -6.84 14.98
N GLN A 62 -0.42 -6.46 15.64
CA GLN A 62 -1.63 -5.97 14.97
C GLN A 62 -1.39 -4.61 14.32
N ARG A 63 -0.67 -3.71 15.01
CA ARG A 63 -0.29 -2.41 14.47
C ARG A 63 0.66 -2.57 13.28
N ASP A 64 1.70 -3.39 13.42
CA ASP A 64 2.60 -3.73 12.31
C ASP A 64 1.79 -4.22 11.10
N LEU A 65 0.85 -5.15 11.28
CA LEU A 65 0.02 -5.64 10.17
C LEU A 65 -0.78 -4.52 9.48
N ALA A 66 -1.36 -3.60 10.26
CA ALA A 66 -2.12 -2.48 9.73
C ALA A 66 -1.22 -1.50 8.95
N ASP A 67 -0.04 -1.20 9.49
CA ASP A 67 0.94 -0.31 8.88
C ASP A 67 1.43 -0.89 7.54
N GLU A 68 1.87 -2.16 7.52
CA GLU A 68 2.32 -2.82 6.28
C GLU A 68 1.19 -2.94 5.23
N THR A 69 -0.07 -3.10 5.68
CA THR A 69 -1.22 -3.11 4.77
C THR A 69 -1.45 -1.74 4.15
N ALA A 70 -1.25 -0.66 4.92
CA ALA A 70 -1.32 0.70 4.43
C ALA A 70 -0.20 1.00 3.42
N ASP A 71 1.01 0.48 3.66
CA ASP A 71 2.14 0.63 2.74
C ASP A 71 1.93 -0.09 1.41
N VAL A 72 1.38 -1.31 1.43
CA VAL A 72 0.96 -2.02 0.21
C VAL A 72 -0.10 -1.22 -0.56
N LEU A 73 -1.12 -0.69 0.12
CA LEU A 73 -2.15 0.13 -0.51
C LEU A 73 -1.54 1.41 -1.11
N GLY A 74 -0.66 2.08 -0.36
CA GLY A 74 0.04 3.28 -0.78
C GLY A 74 0.84 3.04 -2.05
N HIS A 75 1.71 2.02 -2.05
CA HIS A 75 2.53 1.69 -3.22
C HIS A 75 1.72 1.18 -4.41
N LEU A 76 0.58 0.52 -4.20
CA LEU A 76 -0.34 0.17 -5.29
C LEU A 76 -0.94 1.42 -5.95
N LEU A 77 -1.36 2.41 -5.15
CA LEU A 77 -1.89 3.68 -5.66
C LEU A 77 -0.82 4.53 -6.35
N LEU A 78 0.39 4.54 -5.80
CA LEU A 78 1.57 5.18 -6.39
C LEU A 78 1.93 4.54 -7.75
N PHE A 79 1.96 3.22 -7.82
CA PHE A 79 2.19 2.47 -9.06
C PHE A 79 1.12 2.80 -10.12
N ALA A 80 -0.16 2.78 -9.73
CA ALA A 80 -1.26 3.12 -10.63
C ALA A 80 -1.14 4.57 -11.13
N ARG A 81 -0.78 5.51 -10.26
CA ARG A 81 -0.56 6.91 -10.61
C ARG A 81 0.61 7.08 -11.57
N HIS A 82 1.76 6.46 -11.31
CA HIS A 82 2.95 6.57 -12.15
C HIS A 82 2.70 6.08 -13.59
N ASN A 83 1.83 5.09 -13.75
CA ASN A 83 1.47 4.50 -15.04
C ASN A 83 0.17 5.09 -15.64
N ASP A 84 -0.34 6.21 -15.11
CA ASP A 84 -1.57 6.88 -15.56
C ASP A 84 -2.82 5.95 -15.63
N LEU A 85 -2.91 4.98 -14.71
CA LEU A 85 -4.02 4.03 -14.66
C LEU A 85 -5.24 4.61 -13.93
N ASP A 86 -6.39 4.63 -14.59
CA ASP A 86 -7.68 4.90 -13.92
C ASP A 86 -8.14 3.66 -13.14
N LEU A 87 -7.60 3.51 -11.93
CA LEU A 87 -7.92 2.39 -11.05
C LEU A 87 -9.40 2.36 -10.64
N ALA A 88 -10.06 3.53 -10.54
CA ALA A 88 -11.48 3.58 -10.20
C ALA A 88 -12.35 3.02 -11.33
N ALA A 89 -12.09 3.44 -12.57
CA ALA A 89 -12.77 2.90 -13.74
C ALA A 89 -12.44 1.41 -13.96
N ALA A 90 -11.21 0.99 -13.66
CA ALA A 90 -10.82 -0.42 -13.70
C ALA A 90 -11.60 -1.27 -12.69
N ILE A 91 -11.82 -0.77 -11.48
CA ILE A 91 -12.64 -1.44 -10.46
C ILE A 91 -14.09 -1.51 -10.89
N GLU A 92 -14.71 -0.41 -11.33
CA GLU A 92 -16.10 -0.39 -11.77
C GLU A 92 -16.35 -1.38 -12.91
N ARG A 93 -15.44 -1.41 -13.90
CA ARG A 93 -15.51 -2.36 -15.02
C ARG A 93 -15.36 -3.82 -14.61
N LYS A 94 -14.46 -4.13 -13.66
CA LYS A 94 -14.10 -5.52 -13.30
C LYS A 94 -14.95 -6.10 -12.18
N TRP A 95 -15.33 -5.29 -11.20
CA TRP A 95 -15.98 -5.70 -9.96
C TRP A 95 -17.42 -5.19 -9.82
N LEU A 96 -17.91 -4.39 -10.78
CA LEU A 96 -19.30 -3.95 -10.90
C LEU A 96 -19.85 -3.17 -9.69
N PHE A 97 -18.97 -2.54 -8.90
CA PHE A 97 -19.33 -1.58 -7.85
C PHE A 97 -18.53 -0.28 -8.01
N ARG A 98 -19.06 0.82 -7.47
CA ARG A 98 -18.40 2.14 -7.47
C ARG A 98 -17.67 2.39 -6.15
N PRO A 99 -16.33 2.59 -6.16
CA PRO A 99 -15.57 2.84 -4.93
C PRO A 99 -15.99 4.08 -4.12
N ALA A 100 -16.74 5.01 -4.73
CA ALA A 100 -17.23 6.22 -4.07
C ALA A 100 -18.66 6.10 -3.52
N GLU A 101 -19.39 5.05 -3.90
CA GLU A 101 -20.74 4.77 -3.42
C GLU A 101 -20.63 3.61 -2.42
N VAL A 102 -20.26 3.92 -1.18
CA VAL A 102 -20.52 2.97 -0.10
C VAL A 102 -22.04 2.76 -0.09
N ALA A 103 -22.46 1.51 -0.29
CA ALA A 103 -23.86 1.12 -0.32
C ALA A 103 -24.59 1.75 0.86
N LYS A 104 -25.69 2.45 0.58
CA LYS A 104 -26.68 2.74 1.62
C LYS A 104 -27.11 1.39 2.16
N SER A 105 -26.69 1.08 3.39
CA SER A 105 -27.31 0.02 4.17
C SER A 105 -28.75 0.38 4.48
#